data_AF-A0A0P7WZF4-F1
#
_entry.id   AF-A0A0P7WZF4-F1
#
_cell.length_a   1.000
_cell.length_b   1.000
_cell.length_c   1.000
_cell.angle_alpha   90.00
_cell.angle_beta   90.00
_cell.angle_gamma   90.00
#
_symmetry.space_group_name_H-M   'P 1'
#
loop_
_entity.id
_entity.type
_entity.pdbx_description
1 polymer ?
#
loop_
_entity_poly.entity_id
_entity_poly.type
_entity_poly.pdbx_seq_one_letter_code
_entity_poly.pdbx_strand_id
1 'polypeptide(L)'
;MVATQEQMNLAQLPLGQRDYCAHHLMKLLKCKRDNWPNFLACKHERHDWDYCEHQDYVMRMKEYERERRLLMRKKRIEEARAA
;
A
#
# COMPACT_ATOMS: atom_id res chain seq x y z
N MET A 1 -5.29 7.11 -6.40
CA MET A 1 -4.23 6.50 -7.24
C MET A 1 -3.45 7.61 -7.92
N VAL A 2 -2.14 7.71 -7.66
CA VAL A 2 -1.27 8.75 -8.24
C VAL A 2 -0.68 8.30 -9.58
N ALA A 3 -0.33 7.03 -9.70
CA ALA A 3 0.11 6.43 -10.97
C ALA A 3 -1.10 6.12 -11.86
N THR A 4 -1.01 6.42 -13.15
CA THR A 4 -2.04 6.03 -14.12
C THR A 4 -1.91 4.55 -14.49
N GLN A 5 -3.01 3.92 -14.90
CA GLN A 5 -3.00 2.51 -15.30
C GLN A 5 -2.09 2.26 -16.51
N GLU A 6 -2.06 3.20 -17.46
CA GLU A 6 -1.16 3.16 -18.61
C GLU A 6 0.31 3.18 -18.19
N GLN A 7 0.67 4.04 -17.24
CA GLN A 7 2.04 4.12 -16.70
C GLN A 7 2.46 2.80 -16.04
N MET A 8 1.58 2.16 -15.27
CA MET A 8 1.87 0.86 -14.65
C MET A 8 2.00 -0.28 -15.68
N ASN A 9 1.24 -0.22 -16.77
CA ASN A 9 1.33 -1.17 -17.87
C ASN A 9 2.64 -0.99 -18.66
N LEU A 10 3.03 0.25 -18.96
CA LEU A 10 4.30 0.57 -19.63
C LEU A 10 5.51 0.15 -18.79
N ALA A 11 5.43 0.29 -17.48
CA ALA A 11 6.45 -0.18 -16.54
C ALA A 11 6.44 -1.71 -16.33
N GLN A 12 5.50 -2.43 -16.95
CA GLN A 12 5.34 -3.89 -16.85
C GLN A 12 5.34 -4.40 -15.40
N LEU A 13 4.69 -3.67 -14.50
CA LEU A 13 4.61 -4.07 -13.10
C LEU A 13 3.79 -5.36 -12.93
N PRO A 14 4.22 -6.31 -12.08
CA PRO A 14 3.43 -7.50 -11.76
C PRO A 14 2.16 -7.10 -11.00
N LEU A 15 1.09 -7.87 -11.16
CA LEU A 15 -0.23 -7.53 -10.62
C LEU A 15 -0.21 -7.29 -9.10
N GLY A 16 0.58 -8.05 -8.35
CA GLY A 16 0.69 -7.90 -6.89
C GLY A 16 1.50 -6.67 -6.42
N GLN A 17 2.09 -5.89 -7.32
CA GLN A 17 2.77 -4.63 -7.01
C GLN A 17 2.00 -3.41 -7.56
N ARG A 18 0.79 -3.62 -8.09
CA ARG A 18 -0.08 -2.56 -8.63
C ARG A 18 -1.00 -1.99 -7.55
N ASP A 19 -0.41 -1.69 -6.40
CA ASP A 19 -1.12 -1.15 -5.24
C ASP A 19 -1.15 0.39 -5.30
N TYR A 20 -1.78 1.01 -4.31
CA TYR A 20 -1.82 2.48 -4.20
C TYR A 20 -0.41 3.10 -4.12
N CYS A 21 0.55 2.33 -3.64
CA CYS A 21 1.96 2.69 -3.49
C CYS A 21 2.82 2.57 -4.78
N ALA A 22 2.27 2.07 -5.90
CA ALA A 22 3.03 1.75 -7.12
C ALA A 22 3.85 2.93 -7.71
N HIS A 23 3.47 4.18 -7.41
CA HIS A 23 4.17 5.37 -7.85
C HIS A 23 5.59 5.50 -7.25
N HIS A 24 5.83 5.02 -6.03
CA HIS A 24 7.17 4.98 -5.42
C HIS A 24 8.04 3.89 -6.06
N LEU A 25 7.44 2.72 -6.32
CA LEU A 25 8.13 1.62 -7.00
C LEU A 25 8.63 2.02 -8.39
N MET A 26 7.81 2.76 -9.16
CA MET A 26 8.23 3.29 -10.46
C MET A 26 9.43 4.24 -10.36
N LYS A 27 9.47 5.11 -9.34
CA LYS A 27 10.63 6.00 -9.10
C LYS A 27 11.89 5.21 -8.77
N LEU A 28 11.76 4.17 -7.95
CA LEU A 28 12.86 3.28 -7.59
C LEU A 28 13.41 2.53 -8.81
N LEU A 29 12.53 2.00 -9.68
CA LEU A 29 12.95 1.34 -10.93
C LEU A 29 13.67 2.30 -11.87
N LYS A 30 13.16 3.53 -12.01
CA LYS A 30 13.82 4.58 -12.78
C LYS A 30 15.21 4.90 -12.24
N CYS A 31 15.31 5.15 -10.93
CA CYS A 31 16.56 5.45 -10.25
C CYS A 31 17.60 4.31 -10.36
N LYS A 32 17.16 3.04 -10.30
CA LYS A 32 18.05 1.89 -10.56
C LYS A 32 18.57 1.85 -12.00
N ARG A 33 17.74 2.23 -12.97
CA ARG A 33 18.13 2.25 -14.39
C ARG A 33 19.13 3.38 -14.67
N ASP A 34 18.91 4.55 -14.10
CA ASP A 34 19.72 5.74 -14.35
C ASP A 34 21.09 5.67 -13.65
N ASN A 35 21.16 5.01 -12.48
CA ASN A 35 22.39 4.94 -11.66
C ASN A 35 23.22 3.65 -11.84
N TRP A 36 22.96 2.82 -12.86
CA TRP A 36 23.78 1.63 -13.12
C TRP A 36 25.22 2.04 -13.51
N PRO A 37 26.30 1.51 -12.88
CA PRO A 37 26.40 0.31 -12.01
C PRO A 37 26.38 0.57 -10.49
N ASN A 38 26.11 1.79 -10.04
CA ASN A 38 26.14 2.14 -8.62
C ASN A 38 24.84 1.71 -7.90
N PHE A 39 24.86 0.49 -7.36
CA PHE A 39 23.72 -0.11 -6.65
C PHE A 39 23.30 0.59 -5.35
N LEU A 40 24.18 1.40 -4.74
CA LEU A 40 23.98 1.99 -3.42
C LEU A 40 23.33 3.38 -3.46
N ALA A 41 23.22 4.00 -4.64
CA ALA A 41 22.73 5.37 -4.77
C ALA A 41 21.22 5.51 -4.47
N CYS A 42 20.43 4.44 -4.63
CA CYS A 42 18.97 4.49 -4.64
C CYS A 42 18.30 4.10 -3.31
N LYS A 43 18.88 4.50 -2.17
CA LYS A 43 18.39 4.11 -0.83
C LYS A 43 17.17 4.91 -0.39
N HIS A 44 17.10 6.18 -0.75
CA HIS A 44 15.99 7.06 -0.37
C HIS A 44 14.69 6.63 -1.03
N GLU A 45 14.73 6.34 -2.33
CA GLU A 45 13.56 5.89 -3.10
C GLU A 45 13.06 4.52 -2.62
N ARG A 46 13.99 3.66 -2.16
CA ARG A 46 13.64 2.39 -1.51
C ARG A 46 12.93 2.62 -0.19
N HIS A 47 13.49 3.47 0.68
CA HIS A 47 12.86 3.78 1.95
C HIS A 47 11.46 4.40 1.77
N ASP A 48 11.28 5.28 0.79
CA ASP A 48 9.97 5.88 0.52
C ASP A 48 8.92 4.84 0.09
N TRP A 49 9.31 3.88 -0.74
CA TRP A 49 8.43 2.77 -1.11
C TRP A 49 8.09 1.89 0.11
N ASP A 50 9.12 1.47 0.87
CA ASP A 50 8.93 0.62 2.06
C ASP A 50 8.04 1.32 3.12
N TYR A 51 8.22 2.62 3.31
CA TYR A 51 7.43 3.42 4.24
C TYR A 51 5.96 3.50 3.82
N CYS A 52 5.71 3.67 2.53
CA CYS A 52 4.37 3.73 1.97
C CYS A 52 3.66 2.36 2.05
N GLU A 53 4.34 1.25 1.77
CA GLU A 53 3.82 -0.12 2.01
C GLU A 53 3.49 -0.34 3.49
N HIS A 54 4.32 0.16 4.40
CA HIS A 54 4.04 0.09 5.83
C HIS A 54 2.79 0.91 6.21
N GLN A 55 2.60 2.09 5.63
CA GLN A 55 1.38 2.88 5.85
C GLN A 55 0.13 2.14 5.36
N ASP A 56 0.19 1.52 4.19
CA ASP A 56 -0.93 0.72 3.65
C ASP A 56 -1.24 -0.49 4.55
N TYR A 57 -0.21 -1.16 5.09
CA TYR A 57 -0.39 -2.22 6.09
C TYR A 57 -1.09 -1.71 7.36
N VAL A 58 -0.68 -0.55 7.90
CA VAL A 58 -1.31 0.06 9.07
C VAL A 58 -2.77 0.42 8.78
N MET A 59 -3.09 0.88 7.57
CA MET A 59 -4.48 1.17 7.18
C MET A 59 -5.34 -0.10 7.19
N ARG A 60 -4.83 -1.21 6.65
CA ARG A 60 -5.53 -2.51 6.69
C ARG A 60 -5.77 -3.00 8.11
N MET A 61 -4.82 -2.79 9.02
CA MET A 61 -5.00 -3.11 10.44
C MET A 61 -6.10 -2.27 11.10
N LYS A 62 -6.19 -0.98 10.75
CA LYS A 62 -7.27 -0.10 11.24
C LYS A 62 -8.64 -0.52 10.72
N GLU A 63 -8.74 -0.93 9.46
CA GLU A 63 -9.99 -1.44 8.88
C GLU A 63 -10.46 -2.70 9.60
N TYR A 64 -9.54 -3.63 9.87
CA TYR A 64 -9.84 -4.84 10.64
C TYR A 64 -10.36 -4.52 12.05
N GLU A 65 -9.69 -3.63 12.79
CA GLU A 65 -10.18 -3.21 14.11
C GLU A 65 -11.53 -2.49 14.04
N ARG A 66 -11.76 -1.68 13.00
CA ARG A 66 -13.02 -0.97 12.78
C ARG A 66 -14.17 -1.96 12.60
N GLU A 67 -14.01 -2.96 11.73
CA GLU A 67 -15.04 -3.99 11.52
C GLU A 67 -15.30 -4.79 12.80
N ARG A 68 -14.24 -5.18 13.51
CA ARG A 68 -14.37 -5.88 14.81
C ARG A 68 -15.20 -5.08 15.81
N ARG A 69 -14.95 -3.77 15.95
CA ARG A 69 -15.71 -2.90 16.87
C ARG A 69 -17.17 -2.75 16.43
N LEU A 70 -17.43 -2.63 15.12
CA LEU A 70 -18.78 -2.55 14.57
C LEU A 70 -19.58 -3.83 14.79
N LEU A 71 -18.97 -5.00 14.59
CA LEU A 71 -19.60 -6.30 14.86
C LEU A 71 -19.94 -6.47 16.34
N MET A 72 -19.02 -6.12 17.25
CA MET A 72 -19.29 -6.15 18.69
C MET A 72 -20.43 -5.21 19.09
N ARG A 73 -20.50 -4.02 18.48
CA ARG A 73 -21.60 -3.07 18.72
C ARG A 73 -22.93 -3.61 18.20
N LYS A 74 -22.96 -4.22 17.00
CA LYS A 74 -24.17 -4.84 16.44
C LYS A 74 -24.71 -5.93 17.36
N LYS A 75 -23.85 -6.84 17.84
CA LYS A 75 -24.22 -7.89 18.80
C LYS A 75 -24.89 -7.32 20.05
N ARG A 76 -24.29 -6.30 20.67
CA ARG A 76 -24.86 -5.64 21.87
C ARG A 76 -26.25 -5.02 21.61
N ILE A 77 -26.45 -4.43 20.43
CA ILE A 77 -27.75 -3.84 20.05
C ILE A 77 -28.79 -4.93 19.81
N GLU A 78 -28.40 -6.04 19.19
CA GLU A 78 -29.29 -7.20 18.96
C GLU A 78 -29.69 -7.86 20.27
N GLU A 79 -28.75 -8.08 21.18
CA GLU A 79 -29.00 -8.60 22.54
C GLU A 79 -29.96 -7.68 23.31
N ALA A 80 -29.75 -6.36 23.26
CA ALA A 80 -30.63 -5.39 23.91
C ALA A 80 -32.02 -5.25 23.28
N ARG A 81 -32.20 -5.66 22.01
CA ARG A 81 -33.52 -5.70 21.34
C ARG A 81 -34.27 -7.01 21.61
N ALA A 82 -33.54 -8.07 21.92
CA ALA A 82 -34.11 -9.39 22.20
C ALA A 82 -34.56 -9.54 23.66
N ALA A 83 -33.98 -8.74 24.58
CA ALA A 83 -34.41 -8.61 25.97
C ALA A 83 -35.59 -7.62 26.11
#